data_AF-A0A6A4XYN6-F1
#
_entry.id   AF-A0A6A4XYN6-F1
#
_cell.length_a   1.000
_cell.length_b   1.000
_cell.length_c   1.000
_cell.angle_alpha   90.00
_cell.angle_beta   90.00
_cell.angle_gamma   90.00
#
_symmetry.space_group_name_H-M   'P 1'
#
loop_
_entity.id
_entity.type
_entity.pdbx_description
1 polymer ?
#
loop_
_entity_poly.entity_id
_entity_poly.type
_entity_poly.pdbx_seq_one_letter_code
_entity_poly.pdbx_strand_id
1 'polypeptide(L)'
;MFGQRILRQIYSFTRVIDDYNSLVVASPTPSNSVHAGSTYAIIPHHVTLNAAISPPDPKKWAAIEADYKTYIAKILSLGGYCDEEVTAAVPVIIRLEQRLAGVSLSKIEEIERAVTLYSAFTFADANAKYPLTVGAVLDSYGLDITDNVPGPLNKIGFYDFAYFDKAEALVASTPVDDFKAFLSYRLLHNAAPHLSPEYHTANWEFFGKKISGQKTEPASEKFCATQADAVFGEILGKYYLEAVWSDETATGADAMVRALFASFQSGIEKSDWLDEQTRANAKTKLSKFIHLLGGPENPKLYPDVDLDPASYLANRWAVSQQDVADNIKLLGTTVDKTVWGMTAQTINAYYDPSVNEIVFPAAILQSPFFNADFDAAQNFGAIGAVIGHEITHGFDNSGRNYDGNGNLN
;
A
#
# COMPACT_ATOMS: atom_id res chain seq x y z
N MET A 1 28.98 -29.38 -0.52
CA MET A 1 29.09 -28.70 -1.84
C MET A 1 27.81 -28.73 -2.68
N PHE A 2 26.86 -29.66 -2.48
CA PHE A 2 25.57 -29.66 -3.21
C PHE A 2 24.55 -28.63 -2.68
N GLY A 3 24.56 -28.34 -1.36
CA GLY A 3 23.65 -27.35 -0.74
C GLY A 3 23.88 -25.88 -1.14
N GLN A 4 25.12 -25.49 -1.48
CA GLN A 4 25.42 -24.12 -1.95
C GLN A 4 25.00 -23.87 -3.41
N ARG A 5 24.86 -24.90 -4.24
CA ARG A 5 24.29 -24.78 -5.59
C ARG A 5 22.76 -24.67 -5.57
N ILE A 6 22.10 -25.33 -4.63
CA ILE A 6 20.65 -25.23 -4.42
C ILE A 6 20.30 -23.87 -3.81
N LEU A 7 21.10 -23.35 -2.88
CA LEU A 7 20.97 -21.96 -2.42
C LEU A 7 21.14 -20.96 -3.57
N ARG A 8 22.03 -21.19 -4.56
CA ARG A 8 22.13 -20.31 -5.74
C ARG A 8 20.94 -20.39 -6.71
N GLN A 9 20.30 -21.56 -6.83
CA GLN A 9 19.05 -21.70 -7.61
C GLN A 9 17.84 -21.15 -6.87
N ILE A 10 17.81 -21.27 -5.54
CA ILE A 10 16.86 -20.55 -4.69
C ILE A 10 17.15 -19.04 -4.75
N TYR A 11 18.39 -18.59 -4.82
CA TYR A 11 18.77 -17.17 -5.00
C TYR A 11 18.31 -16.59 -6.35
N SER A 12 18.26 -17.41 -7.42
CA SER A 12 17.66 -16.97 -8.69
C SER A 12 16.14 -17.04 -8.70
N PHE A 13 15.53 -17.86 -7.82
CA PHE A 13 14.09 -17.92 -7.59
C PHE A 13 13.63 -16.85 -6.58
N THR A 14 14.47 -16.46 -5.62
CA THR A 14 14.22 -15.33 -4.72
C THR A 14 14.36 -14.03 -5.45
N ARG A 15 15.21 -13.88 -6.49
CA ARG A 15 15.08 -12.72 -7.40
C ARG A 15 13.68 -12.57 -8.00
N VAL A 16 12.99 -13.68 -8.25
CA VAL A 16 11.62 -13.70 -8.78
C VAL A 16 10.57 -13.49 -7.67
N ILE A 17 10.94 -13.65 -6.40
CA ILE A 17 10.12 -13.33 -5.21
C ILE A 17 10.42 -11.91 -4.67
N ASP A 18 11.64 -11.41 -4.91
CA ASP A 18 12.11 -10.04 -4.69
C ASP A 18 11.28 -9.09 -5.57
N ASP A 19 10.78 -9.58 -6.72
CA ASP A 19 9.86 -8.91 -7.63
C ASP A 19 8.41 -8.74 -7.08
N TYR A 20 8.12 -9.22 -5.87
CA TYR A 20 6.85 -8.95 -5.16
C TYR A 20 6.98 -8.68 -3.66
N ASN A 21 8.17 -8.88 -3.10
CA ASN A 21 8.56 -8.24 -1.84
C ASN A 21 8.88 -6.75 -2.04
N SER A 22 8.66 -6.19 -3.24
CA SER A 22 8.62 -4.76 -3.46
C SER A 22 7.80 -4.15 -2.33
N LEU A 23 8.52 -3.53 -1.41
CA LEU A 23 7.95 -2.64 -0.42
C LEU A 23 6.94 -1.79 -1.18
N VAL A 24 5.68 -1.80 -0.72
CA VAL A 24 4.77 -0.73 -1.09
C VAL A 24 5.36 0.51 -0.43
N VAL A 25 6.22 1.14 -1.20
CA VAL A 25 6.59 2.52 -1.02
C VAL A 25 6.08 3.20 -2.27
N ALA A 26 4.97 3.91 -2.09
CA ALA A 26 4.28 4.65 -3.14
C ALA A 26 3.81 3.80 -4.34
N SER A 27 2.66 3.14 -4.18
CA SER A 27 1.71 3.04 -5.30
C SER A 27 0.38 3.64 -4.82
N PRO A 28 -0.12 4.71 -5.47
CA PRO A 28 -1.34 5.40 -5.07
C PRO A 28 -2.55 4.64 -5.64
N THR A 29 -3.11 3.68 -4.92
CA THR A 29 -4.50 3.24 -5.18
C THR A 29 -5.32 3.19 -3.89
N PRO A 30 -6.55 3.74 -3.90
CA PRO A 30 -7.30 3.98 -2.68
C PRO A 30 -8.27 2.82 -2.39
N SER A 31 -7.86 1.93 -1.50
CA SER A 31 -8.78 1.26 -0.59
C SER A 31 -7.97 0.71 0.58
N ASN A 32 -8.21 1.24 1.77
CA ASN A 32 -7.48 1.04 3.03
C ASN A 32 -6.38 2.08 3.25
N SER A 33 -6.80 3.21 3.81
CA SER A 33 -5.96 4.18 4.51
C SER A 33 -4.94 3.48 5.42
N VAL A 34 -3.67 3.50 5.04
CA VAL A 34 -2.52 3.24 5.92
C VAL A 34 -1.52 4.36 5.70
N HIS A 35 -1.60 5.32 6.63
CA HIS A 35 -0.60 6.28 7.10
C HIS A 35 0.75 6.31 6.35
N ALA A 36 1.07 7.44 5.72
CA ALA A 36 2.47 7.82 5.52
C ALA A 36 3.10 8.14 6.88
N GLY A 37 4.43 8.08 6.96
CA GLY A 37 5.22 7.90 8.20
C GLY A 37 5.71 6.49 8.41
N SER A 38 5.20 5.61 7.57
CA SER A 38 5.60 4.24 7.43
C SER A 38 7.00 4.21 6.80
N THR A 39 8.03 4.19 7.64
CA THR A 39 9.18 3.33 7.31
C THR A 39 8.65 1.90 7.41
N TYR A 40 8.52 1.31 6.24
CA TYR A 40 7.64 0.23 5.83
C TYR A 40 7.41 -0.95 6.78
N ALA A 41 6.13 -1.31 6.87
CA ALA A 41 5.69 -2.63 7.27
C ALA A 41 5.71 -3.56 6.04
N ILE A 42 6.27 -4.76 6.21
CA ILE A 42 5.98 -5.89 5.31
C ILE A 42 4.52 -6.28 5.56
N ILE A 43 3.60 -5.72 4.79
CA ILE A 43 2.19 -6.14 4.77
C ILE A 43 1.75 -6.28 3.32
N PRO A 44 1.80 -7.49 2.73
CA PRO A 44 1.16 -7.76 1.46
C PRO A 44 -0.33 -8.03 1.71
N HIS A 45 -1.14 -6.98 1.89
CA HIS A 45 -2.60 -7.15 2.05
C HIS A 45 -3.40 -7.21 0.75
N HIS A 46 -2.77 -7.10 -0.42
CA HIS A 46 -3.53 -6.97 -1.68
C HIS A 46 -3.59 -8.19 -2.59
N VAL A 47 -3.07 -9.36 -2.19
CA VAL A 47 -3.17 -10.52 -3.09
C VAL A 47 -3.44 -11.86 -2.42
N THR A 48 -3.57 -11.92 -1.10
CA THR A 48 -4.28 -13.06 -0.49
C THR A 48 -5.78 -12.83 -0.66
N LEU A 49 -6.60 -13.89 -0.60
CA LEU A 49 -8.04 -13.71 -0.38
C LEU A 49 -8.20 -12.73 0.78
N ASN A 50 -8.85 -11.60 0.51
CA ASN A 50 -8.98 -10.44 1.39
C ASN A 50 -9.14 -10.87 2.86
N ALA A 51 -8.54 -10.16 3.81
CA ALA A 51 -8.72 -10.47 5.22
C ALA A 51 -10.21 -10.48 5.68
N ALA A 52 -11.09 -9.77 4.96
CA ALA A 52 -12.55 -9.82 5.14
C ALA A 52 -13.22 -11.14 4.69
N ILE A 53 -12.48 -11.96 3.94
CA ILE A 53 -12.75 -13.35 3.56
C ILE A 53 -11.91 -14.32 4.43
N SER A 54 -10.79 -13.87 5.01
CA SER A 54 -9.84 -14.64 5.84
C SER A 54 -9.15 -13.78 6.93
N PRO A 55 -9.62 -13.75 8.19
CA PRO A 55 -9.79 -14.92 9.03
C PRO A 55 -11.18 -15.52 8.83
N PRO A 56 -11.34 -16.84 8.86
CA PRO A 56 -12.44 -17.46 8.16
C PRO A 56 -13.73 -17.13 8.89
N ASP A 57 -14.56 -16.28 8.28
CA ASP A 57 -15.98 -16.54 8.33
C ASP A 57 -16.17 -17.85 7.56
N PRO A 58 -16.42 -19.00 8.24
CA PRO A 58 -16.47 -20.29 7.57
C PRO A 58 -17.56 -20.33 6.50
N LYS A 59 -18.60 -19.49 6.63
CA LYS A 59 -19.67 -19.37 5.65
C LYS A 59 -19.20 -18.67 4.37
N LYS A 60 -18.40 -17.60 4.49
CA LYS A 60 -17.84 -16.90 3.33
C LYS A 60 -16.85 -17.78 2.58
N TRP A 61 -15.94 -18.45 3.31
CA TRP A 61 -14.99 -19.37 2.72
C TRP A 61 -15.68 -20.51 1.96
N ALA A 62 -16.66 -21.17 2.60
CA ALA A 62 -17.42 -22.25 1.97
C ALA A 62 -18.13 -21.83 0.66
N ALA A 63 -18.48 -20.54 0.52
CA ALA A 63 -19.15 -20.02 -0.68
C ALA A 63 -18.22 -19.80 -1.88
N ILE A 64 -16.89 -19.80 -1.67
CA ILE A 64 -15.90 -19.48 -2.71
C ILE A 64 -14.81 -20.55 -2.87
N GLU A 65 -14.65 -21.48 -1.92
CA GLU A 65 -13.53 -22.43 -1.89
C GLU A 65 -13.42 -23.25 -3.19
N ALA A 66 -14.54 -23.76 -3.71
CA ALA A 66 -14.54 -24.58 -4.93
C ALA A 66 -14.10 -23.78 -6.16
N ASP A 67 -14.59 -22.54 -6.29
CA ASP A 67 -14.21 -21.63 -7.38
C ASP A 67 -12.73 -21.25 -7.27
N TYR A 68 -12.25 -21.06 -6.04
CA TYR A 68 -10.86 -20.69 -5.82
C TYR A 68 -9.88 -21.84 -6.12
N LYS A 69 -10.23 -23.07 -5.73
CA LYS A 69 -9.48 -24.27 -6.13
C LYS A 69 -9.41 -24.41 -7.65
N THR A 70 -10.52 -24.13 -8.33
CA THR A 70 -10.59 -24.14 -9.80
C THR A 70 -9.67 -23.09 -10.40
N TYR A 71 -9.66 -21.88 -9.82
CA TYR A 71 -8.76 -20.81 -10.24
C TYR A 71 -7.28 -21.19 -10.05
N ILE A 72 -6.87 -21.68 -8.86
CA ILE A 72 -5.50 -22.12 -8.60
C ILE A 72 -5.08 -23.18 -9.62
N ALA A 73 -5.92 -24.19 -9.83
CA ALA A 73 -5.65 -25.26 -10.78
C ALA A 73 -5.44 -24.70 -12.20
N LYS A 74 -6.34 -23.80 -12.64
CA LYS A 74 -6.26 -23.17 -13.95
C LYS A 74 -4.95 -22.39 -14.14
N ILE A 75 -4.55 -21.59 -13.15
CA ILE A 75 -3.33 -20.79 -13.20
C ILE A 75 -2.08 -21.67 -13.26
N LEU A 76 -2.02 -22.75 -12.47
CA LEU A 76 -0.90 -23.69 -12.51
C LEU A 76 -0.82 -24.43 -13.86
N SER A 77 -1.96 -24.91 -14.38
CA SER A 77 -2.01 -25.55 -15.70
C SER A 77 -1.53 -24.62 -16.82
N LEU A 78 -1.95 -23.35 -16.79
CA LEU A 78 -1.45 -22.35 -17.73
C LEU A 78 0.07 -22.12 -17.57
N GLY A 79 0.58 -22.25 -16.35
CA GLY A 79 2.01 -22.21 -16.01
C GLY A 79 2.81 -23.44 -16.44
N GLY A 80 2.17 -24.42 -17.08
CA GLY A 80 2.83 -25.62 -17.63
C GLY A 80 2.88 -26.83 -16.68
N TYR A 81 2.19 -26.78 -15.55
CA TYR A 81 2.09 -27.91 -14.63
C TYR A 81 1.20 -29.00 -15.24
N CYS A 82 1.58 -30.27 -15.11
CA CYS A 82 0.73 -31.38 -15.52
C CYS A 82 -0.40 -31.63 -14.51
N ASP A 83 -1.44 -32.38 -14.92
CA ASP A 83 -2.63 -32.61 -14.09
C ASP A 83 -2.30 -33.24 -12.71
N GLU A 84 -1.28 -34.10 -12.67
CA GLU A 84 -0.82 -34.75 -11.45
C GLU A 84 -0.18 -33.75 -10.49
N GLU A 85 0.68 -32.85 -11.01
CA GLU A 85 1.30 -31.77 -10.23
C GLU A 85 0.27 -30.77 -9.73
N VAL A 86 -0.69 -30.38 -10.58
CA VAL A 86 -1.78 -29.47 -10.20
C VAL A 86 -2.63 -30.08 -9.08
N THR A 87 -3.02 -31.34 -9.22
CA THR A 87 -3.83 -32.06 -8.23
C THR A 87 -3.12 -32.13 -6.87
N ALA A 88 -1.80 -32.31 -6.87
CA ALA A 88 -1.00 -32.32 -5.65
C ALA A 88 -0.82 -30.90 -5.04
N ALA A 89 -0.62 -29.88 -5.87
CA ALA A 89 -0.29 -28.53 -5.42
C ALA A 89 -1.48 -27.76 -4.84
N VAL A 90 -2.68 -27.87 -5.43
CA VAL A 90 -3.88 -27.13 -5.00
C VAL A 90 -4.17 -27.26 -3.48
N PRO A 91 -4.27 -28.47 -2.89
CA PRO A 91 -4.53 -28.60 -1.45
C PRO A 91 -3.40 -28.08 -0.57
N VAL A 92 -2.15 -28.10 -1.05
CA VAL A 92 -0.99 -27.53 -0.36
C VAL A 92 -1.08 -26.02 -0.30
N ILE A 93 -1.38 -25.38 -1.43
CA ILE A 93 -1.54 -23.93 -1.56
C ILE A 93 -2.67 -23.44 -0.65
N ILE A 94 -3.85 -24.08 -0.73
CA ILE A 94 -5.01 -23.73 0.11
C ILE A 94 -4.66 -23.83 1.60
N ARG A 95 -4.01 -24.92 2.02
CA ARG A 95 -3.60 -25.12 3.42
C ARG A 95 -2.64 -24.02 3.88
N LEU A 96 -1.67 -23.64 3.04
CA LEU A 96 -0.73 -22.58 3.40
C LEU A 96 -1.40 -21.21 3.46
N GLU A 97 -2.30 -20.87 2.55
CA GLU A 97 -3.06 -19.62 2.62
C GLU A 97 -3.96 -19.53 3.86
N GLN A 98 -4.56 -20.65 4.27
CA GLN A 98 -5.32 -20.71 5.53
C GLN A 98 -4.43 -20.52 6.76
N ARG A 99 -3.22 -21.11 6.76
CA ARG A 99 -2.24 -20.90 7.83
C ARG A 99 -1.76 -19.45 7.87
N LEU A 100 -1.49 -18.84 6.70
CA LEU A 100 -1.12 -17.43 6.58
C LEU A 100 -2.22 -16.51 7.10
N ALA A 101 -3.49 -16.80 6.82
CA ALA A 101 -4.59 -16.02 7.38
C ALA A 101 -4.68 -16.09 8.91
N GLY A 102 -4.17 -17.15 9.53
CA GLY A 102 -4.03 -17.27 10.98
C GLY A 102 -2.80 -16.55 11.57
N VAL A 103 -1.88 -16.07 10.72
CA VAL A 103 -0.74 -15.23 11.12
C VAL A 103 -1.21 -13.80 11.39
N SER A 104 -2.06 -13.26 10.50
CA SER A 104 -2.70 -11.96 10.69
C SER A 104 -3.48 -11.90 11.99
N LEU A 105 -3.55 -10.71 12.57
CA LEU A 105 -4.44 -10.49 13.71
C LEU A 105 -5.90 -10.50 13.27
N SER A 106 -6.77 -10.88 14.21
CA SER A 106 -8.17 -10.50 14.13
C SER A 106 -8.35 -9.00 14.34
N LYS A 107 -9.44 -8.45 13.78
CA LYS A 107 -9.83 -7.05 13.99
C LYS A 107 -9.94 -6.68 15.48
N ILE A 108 -10.30 -7.63 16.35
CA ILE A 108 -10.38 -7.40 17.80
C ILE A 108 -8.97 -7.27 18.37
N GLU A 109 -8.04 -8.17 18.03
CA GLU A 109 -6.65 -8.07 18.46
C GLU A 109 -5.98 -6.78 17.95
N GLU A 110 -6.33 -6.29 16.75
CA GLU A 110 -5.86 -4.99 16.24
C GLU A 110 -6.38 -3.81 17.07
N ILE A 111 -7.66 -3.84 17.48
CA ILE A 111 -8.29 -2.79 18.28
C ILE A 111 -7.84 -2.83 19.76
N GLU A 112 -7.72 -4.03 20.33
CA GLU A 112 -7.34 -4.27 21.73
C GLU A 112 -5.83 -4.11 21.97
N ARG A 113 -5.05 -3.87 20.92
CA ARG A 113 -3.67 -3.43 21.07
C ARG A 113 -3.64 -2.15 21.88
N ALA A 114 -3.27 -2.32 23.14
CA ALA A 114 -2.90 -1.25 24.03
C ALA A 114 -1.64 -0.57 23.49
N VAL A 115 -1.81 0.35 22.54
CA VAL A 115 -0.88 1.44 22.18
C VAL A 115 0.59 1.07 22.47
N THR A 116 1.09 -0.03 21.88
CA THR A 116 2.53 -0.29 21.82
C THR A 116 2.99 0.35 20.53
N LEU A 117 3.09 1.67 20.59
CA LEU A 117 3.49 2.50 19.48
C LEU A 117 4.95 2.16 19.17
N TYR A 118 5.13 1.40 18.10
CA TYR A 118 6.38 1.21 17.38
C TYR A 118 7.54 0.69 18.23
N SER A 119 7.87 -0.58 18.06
CA SER A 119 9.15 -1.09 18.51
C SER A 119 10.10 -1.18 17.32
N ALA A 120 11.30 -0.64 17.46
CA ALA A 120 12.30 -0.70 16.42
C ALA A 120 13.39 -1.69 16.82
N PHE A 121 13.85 -2.49 15.87
CA PHE A 121 15.09 -3.25 16.00
C PHE A 121 16.14 -2.67 15.08
N THR A 122 17.41 -2.91 15.41
CA THR A 122 18.43 -2.80 14.38
C THR A 122 18.23 -3.91 13.33
N PHE A 123 18.80 -3.77 12.13
CA PHE A 123 18.77 -4.82 11.12
C PHE A 123 19.42 -6.11 11.62
N ALA A 124 20.52 -6.00 12.38
CA ALA A 124 21.16 -7.14 13.01
C ALA A 124 20.26 -7.83 14.05
N ASP A 125 19.59 -7.07 14.91
CA ASP A 125 18.66 -7.61 15.91
C ASP A 125 17.42 -8.22 15.23
N ALA A 126 16.91 -7.60 14.18
CA ALA A 126 15.79 -8.11 13.38
C ALA A 126 16.17 -9.42 12.67
N ASN A 127 17.37 -9.51 12.10
CA ASN A 127 17.89 -10.73 11.50
C ASN A 127 18.13 -11.83 12.54
N ALA A 128 18.63 -11.49 13.73
CA ALA A 128 18.81 -12.45 14.81
C ALA A 128 17.47 -13.03 15.30
N LYS A 129 16.42 -12.21 15.36
CA LYS A 129 15.09 -12.65 15.82
C LYS A 129 14.27 -13.32 14.72
N TYR A 130 14.33 -12.80 13.50
CA TYR A 130 13.49 -13.22 12.36
C TYR A 130 14.33 -13.50 11.10
N PRO A 131 15.27 -14.46 11.15
CA PRO A 131 16.20 -14.70 10.06
C PRO A 131 15.52 -15.16 8.76
N LEU A 132 14.42 -15.90 8.83
CA LEU A 132 13.75 -16.47 7.65
C LEU A 132 12.78 -15.49 6.98
N THR A 133 12.31 -14.48 7.71
CA THR A 133 11.35 -13.49 7.21
C THR A 133 12.01 -12.13 7.01
N VAL A 134 12.25 -11.38 8.09
CA VAL A 134 12.77 -10.00 8.00
C VAL A 134 14.24 -9.98 7.59
N GLY A 135 15.08 -10.81 8.21
CA GLY A 135 16.52 -10.87 7.92
C GLY A 135 16.80 -11.21 6.46
N ALA A 136 16.15 -12.25 5.93
CA ALA A 136 16.27 -12.66 4.53
C ALA A 136 15.87 -11.56 3.52
N VAL A 137 14.83 -10.78 3.83
CA VAL A 137 14.39 -9.66 2.97
C VAL A 137 15.37 -8.49 3.02
N LEU A 138 15.87 -8.16 4.20
CA LEU A 138 16.88 -7.10 4.34
C LEU A 138 18.18 -7.46 3.59
N ASP A 139 18.63 -8.71 3.69
CA ASP A 139 19.79 -9.23 2.96
C ASP A 139 19.58 -9.21 1.44
N SER A 140 18.38 -9.54 0.94
CA SER A 140 18.11 -9.54 -0.50
C SER A 140 18.17 -8.14 -1.11
N TYR A 141 17.91 -7.11 -0.31
CA TYR A 141 18.11 -5.70 -0.67
C TYR A 141 19.54 -5.20 -0.47
N GLY A 142 20.47 -6.05 -0.04
CA GLY A 142 21.87 -5.70 0.18
C GLY A 142 22.09 -4.79 1.39
N LEU A 143 21.17 -4.79 2.36
CA LEU A 143 21.30 -4.05 3.61
C LEU A 143 22.20 -4.84 4.58
N ASP A 144 23.02 -4.13 5.35
CA ASP A 144 23.90 -4.78 6.33
C ASP A 144 23.09 -5.28 7.54
N ILE A 145 22.96 -6.61 7.62
CA ILE A 145 22.25 -7.34 8.67
C ILE A 145 23.19 -8.00 9.69
N THR A 146 24.48 -7.70 9.64
CA THR A 146 25.52 -8.40 10.43
C THR A 146 26.02 -7.59 11.61
N ASP A 147 26.15 -6.27 11.45
CA ASP A 147 26.71 -5.39 12.47
C ASP A 147 25.74 -4.29 12.91
N ASN A 148 25.87 -3.87 14.17
CA ASN A 148 25.12 -2.75 14.74
C ASN A 148 25.76 -1.41 14.35
N VAL A 149 25.78 -1.10 13.06
CA VAL A 149 26.35 0.16 12.53
C VAL A 149 25.56 1.37 13.06
N PRO A 150 26.18 2.37 13.73
CA PRO A 150 25.45 3.52 14.25
C PRO A 150 24.80 4.37 13.15
N GLY A 151 23.52 4.74 13.32
CA GLY A 151 22.83 5.70 12.45
C GLY A 151 21.35 5.37 12.22
N PRO A 152 20.61 6.22 11.48
CA PRO A 152 19.24 5.92 11.06
C PRO A 152 19.17 4.79 10.01
N LEU A 153 20.31 4.45 9.40
CA LEU A 153 20.45 3.48 8.31
C LEU A 153 20.45 2.01 8.76
N ASN A 154 20.14 1.73 10.03
CA ASN A 154 20.21 0.38 10.55
C ASN A 154 18.96 -0.05 11.31
N LYS A 155 17.86 0.72 11.29
CA LYS A 155 16.66 0.39 12.07
C LYS A 155 15.47 0.07 11.19
N ILE A 156 14.69 -0.91 11.63
CA ILE A 156 13.40 -1.26 11.07
C ILE A 156 12.35 -1.22 12.18
N GLY A 157 11.20 -0.66 11.85
CA GLY A 157 10.07 -0.57 12.75
C GLY A 157 9.12 -1.74 12.63
N PHE A 158 8.51 -2.09 13.76
CA PHE A 158 7.51 -3.14 13.85
C PHE A 158 6.23 -2.56 14.41
N TYR A 159 5.15 -2.72 13.65
CA TYR A 159 3.78 -2.51 14.12
C TYR A 159 3.29 -3.67 14.99
N ASP A 160 3.86 -4.86 14.79
CA ASP A 160 3.31 -6.09 15.31
C ASP A 160 4.36 -7.20 15.48
N PHE A 161 4.87 -7.40 16.69
CA PHE A 161 5.74 -8.55 16.92
C PHE A 161 5.05 -9.91 16.85
N ALA A 162 3.78 -10.01 17.25
CA ALA A 162 3.06 -11.29 17.24
C ALA A 162 2.85 -11.82 15.81
N TYR A 163 2.60 -10.93 14.85
CA TYR A 163 2.56 -11.27 13.43
C TYR A 163 3.90 -11.84 12.97
N PHE A 164 5.02 -11.15 13.24
CA PHE A 164 6.34 -11.62 12.80
C PHE A 164 6.79 -12.89 13.54
N ASP A 165 6.47 -13.05 14.82
CA ASP A 165 6.72 -14.28 15.57
C ASP A 165 5.95 -15.48 14.93
N LYS A 166 4.67 -15.28 14.58
CA LYS A 166 3.86 -16.30 13.90
C LYS A 166 4.34 -16.56 12.47
N ALA A 167 4.73 -15.50 11.73
CA ALA A 167 5.22 -15.61 10.36
C ALA A 167 6.53 -16.41 10.32
N GLU A 168 7.49 -16.06 11.18
CA GLU A 168 8.76 -16.77 11.31
C GLU A 168 8.54 -18.25 11.63
N ALA A 169 7.66 -18.56 12.58
CA ALA A 169 7.32 -19.95 12.91
C ALA A 169 6.61 -20.69 11.76
N LEU A 170 5.76 -20.02 10.99
CA LEU A 170 5.12 -20.57 9.80
C LEU A 170 6.15 -20.90 8.72
N VAL A 171 7.13 -20.02 8.48
CA VAL A 171 8.22 -20.28 7.53
C VAL A 171 9.08 -21.43 8.01
N ALA A 172 9.51 -21.43 9.26
CA ALA A 172 10.35 -22.49 9.82
C ALA A 172 9.71 -23.89 9.77
N SER A 173 8.37 -23.96 9.90
CA SER A 173 7.63 -25.23 9.99
C SER A 173 7.08 -25.75 8.66
N THR A 174 7.24 -25.01 7.57
CA THR A 174 6.65 -25.39 6.27
C THR A 174 7.71 -26.09 5.40
N PRO A 175 7.40 -27.29 4.86
CA PRO A 175 8.32 -27.98 3.95
C PRO A 175 8.69 -27.12 2.74
N VAL A 176 9.95 -27.19 2.32
CA VAL A 176 10.47 -26.39 1.20
C VAL A 176 9.67 -26.63 -0.08
N ASP A 177 9.25 -27.87 -0.36
CA ASP A 177 8.48 -28.17 -1.57
C ASP A 177 7.04 -27.63 -1.50
N ASP A 178 6.44 -27.60 -0.31
CA ASP A 178 5.16 -26.91 -0.09
C ASP A 178 5.29 -25.40 -0.37
N PHE A 179 6.39 -24.80 0.11
CA PHE A 179 6.70 -23.41 -0.15
C PHE A 179 6.91 -23.11 -1.63
N LYS A 180 7.62 -23.97 -2.36
CA LYS A 180 7.80 -23.80 -3.81
C LYS A 180 6.46 -23.84 -4.54
N ALA A 181 5.58 -24.79 -4.20
CA ALA A 181 4.25 -24.88 -4.81
C ALA A 181 3.44 -23.60 -4.55
N PHE A 182 3.45 -23.14 -3.30
CA PHE A 182 2.83 -21.87 -2.91
C PHE A 182 3.39 -20.68 -3.69
N LEU A 183 4.70 -20.46 -3.63
CA LEU A 183 5.36 -19.31 -4.27
C LEU A 183 5.22 -19.32 -5.80
N SER A 184 5.23 -20.49 -6.43
CA SER A 184 4.99 -20.62 -7.88
C SER A 184 3.58 -20.18 -8.25
N TYR A 185 2.57 -20.61 -7.48
CA TYR A 185 1.21 -20.11 -7.64
C TYR A 185 1.13 -18.61 -7.40
N ARG A 186 1.75 -18.08 -6.34
CA ARG A 186 1.72 -16.64 -6.03
C ARG A 186 2.30 -15.80 -7.16
N LEU A 187 3.43 -16.22 -7.71
CA LEU A 187 4.04 -15.57 -8.86
C LEU A 187 3.10 -15.55 -10.08
N LEU A 188 2.56 -16.72 -10.44
CA LEU A 188 1.66 -16.83 -11.59
C LEU A 188 0.36 -16.04 -11.37
N HIS A 189 -0.20 -16.08 -10.16
CA HIS A 189 -1.38 -15.32 -9.78
C HIS A 189 -1.14 -13.81 -9.92
N ASN A 190 -0.02 -13.31 -9.40
CA ASN A 190 0.32 -11.88 -9.46
C ASN A 190 0.58 -11.42 -10.90
N ALA A 191 1.20 -12.29 -11.71
CA ALA A 191 1.44 -12.01 -13.12
C ALA A 191 0.16 -12.16 -13.97
N ALA A 192 -0.85 -12.93 -13.53
CA ALA A 192 -1.99 -13.32 -14.34
C ALA A 192 -2.71 -12.17 -15.06
N PRO A 193 -2.98 -11.00 -14.43
CA PRO A 193 -3.63 -9.89 -15.13
C PRO A 193 -2.80 -9.30 -16.27
N HIS A 194 -1.54 -9.71 -16.43
CA HIS A 194 -0.53 -9.08 -17.26
C HIS A 194 0.08 -10.03 -18.29
N LEU A 195 -0.42 -11.26 -18.33
CA LEU A 195 -0.01 -12.30 -19.25
C LEU A 195 -1.01 -12.40 -20.41
N SER A 196 -1.06 -13.54 -21.08
CA SER A 196 -1.99 -13.78 -22.19
C SER A 196 -3.45 -13.70 -21.72
N PRO A 197 -4.40 -13.53 -22.67
CA PRO A 197 -5.83 -13.42 -22.33
C PRO A 197 -6.34 -14.56 -21.44
N GLU A 198 -5.82 -15.78 -21.58
CA GLU A 198 -6.24 -16.92 -20.77
C GLU A 198 -5.95 -16.74 -19.27
N TYR A 199 -4.82 -16.13 -18.93
CA TYR A 199 -4.47 -15.81 -17.54
C TYR A 199 -5.33 -14.66 -17.01
N HIS A 200 -5.46 -13.59 -17.79
CA HIS A 200 -6.25 -12.42 -17.41
C HIS A 200 -7.72 -12.80 -17.19
N THR A 201 -8.31 -13.57 -18.10
CA THR A 201 -9.69 -14.05 -17.98
C THR A 201 -9.86 -14.98 -16.78
N ALA A 202 -8.93 -15.92 -16.53
CA ALA A 202 -9.02 -16.78 -15.35
C ALA A 202 -8.99 -15.96 -14.05
N ASN A 203 -8.14 -14.93 -13.98
CA ASN A 203 -8.08 -14.00 -12.84
C ASN A 203 -9.39 -13.22 -12.70
N TRP A 204 -9.90 -12.66 -13.80
CA TRP A 204 -11.13 -11.89 -13.81
C TRP A 204 -12.35 -12.73 -13.43
N GLU A 205 -12.48 -13.97 -13.92
CA GLU A 205 -13.59 -14.85 -13.61
C GLU A 205 -13.75 -15.08 -12.10
N PHE A 206 -12.63 -15.22 -11.39
CA PHE A 206 -12.63 -15.35 -9.94
C PHE A 206 -12.69 -13.99 -9.24
N PHE A 207 -11.65 -13.15 -9.36
CA PHE A 207 -11.56 -11.91 -8.58
C PHE A 207 -12.52 -10.82 -9.07
N GLY A 208 -12.61 -10.61 -10.39
CA GLY A 208 -13.51 -9.61 -10.96
C GLY A 208 -14.98 -10.00 -10.83
N LYS A 209 -15.35 -11.17 -11.36
CA LYS A 209 -16.74 -11.60 -11.48
C LYS A 209 -17.27 -12.24 -10.20
N LYS A 210 -16.60 -13.29 -9.67
CA LYS A 210 -17.10 -14.00 -8.48
C LYS A 210 -16.95 -13.17 -7.19
N ILE A 211 -15.80 -12.51 -6.98
CA ILE A 211 -15.53 -11.75 -5.75
C ILE A 211 -16.07 -10.32 -5.86
N SER A 212 -15.75 -9.56 -6.91
CA SER A 212 -16.16 -8.16 -7.06
C SER A 212 -17.51 -7.96 -7.77
N GLY A 213 -18.17 -9.03 -8.25
CA GLY A 213 -19.50 -8.94 -8.88
C GLY A 213 -19.50 -8.24 -10.25
N GLN A 214 -18.36 -8.15 -10.91
CA GLN A 214 -18.27 -7.53 -12.23
C GLN A 214 -19.08 -8.35 -13.26
N LYS A 215 -19.88 -7.65 -14.05
CA LYS A 215 -20.74 -8.28 -15.06
C LYS A 215 -19.99 -8.63 -16.35
N THR A 216 -18.94 -7.88 -16.66
CA THR A 216 -18.15 -7.99 -17.88
C THR A 216 -16.68 -7.77 -17.58
N GLU A 217 -15.83 -8.47 -18.32
CA GLU A 217 -14.38 -8.27 -18.27
C GLU A 217 -14.04 -6.86 -18.77
N PRO A 218 -13.12 -6.13 -18.09
CA PRO A 218 -12.73 -4.81 -18.53
C PRO A 218 -12.17 -4.81 -19.96
N ALA A 219 -12.57 -3.82 -20.76
CA ALA A 219 -11.96 -3.62 -22.07
C ALA A 219 -10.46 -3.34 -21.94
N SER A 220 -9.65 -3.84 -22.88
CA SER A 220 -8.19 -3.71 -22.86
C SER A 220 -7.73 -2.25 -22.76
N GLU A 221 -8.42 -1.31 -23.41
CA GLU A 221 -8.13 0.12 -23.30
C GLU A 221 -8.23 0.62 -21.85
N LYS A 222 -9.31 0.28 -21.15
CA LYS A 222 -9.51 0.66 -19.76
C LYS A 222 -8.44 0.04 -18.86
N PHE A 223 -8.12 -1.24 -19.10
CA PHE A 223 -7.04 -1.92 -18.40
C PHE A 223 -5.70 -1.19 -18.61
N CYS A 224 -5.30 -0.94 -19.86
CA CYS A 224 -4.05 -0.26 -20.18
C CYS A 224 -3.98 1.14 -19.56
N ALA A 225 -5.07 1.91 -19.58
CA ALA A 225 -5.13 3.23 -18.94
C ALA A 225 -4.90 3.13 -17.43
N THR A 226 -5.58 2.21 -16.74
CA THR A 226 -5.38 1.97 -15.30
C THR A 226 -3.96 1.52 -14.99
N GLN A 227 -3.36 0.69 -15.84
CA GLN A 227 -1.98 0.23 -15.62
C GLN A 227 -0.95 1.32 -15.88
N ALA A 228 -1.17 2.19 -16.88
CA ALA A 228 -0.32 3.34 -17.12
C ALA A 228 -0.38 4.34 -15.96
N ASP A 229 -1.57 4.56 -15.38
CA ASP A 229 -1.75 5.36 -14.17
C ASP A 229 -1.05 4.75 -12.95
N ALA A 230 -1.15 3.44 -12.76
CA ALA A 230 -0.49 2.77 -11.64
C ALA A 230 1.04 2.82 -11.68
N VAL A 231 1.64 2.91 -12.87
CA VAL A 231 3.10 2.84 -13.08
C VAL A 231 3.71 4.23 -13.34
N PHE A 232 3.05 5.07 -14.11
CA PHE A 232 3.53 6.39 -14.55
C PHE A 232 2.58 7.51 -14.13
N GLY A 233 1.84 7.31 -13.03
CA GLY A 233 0.76 8.17 -12.59
C GLY A 233 1.14 9.62 -12.39
N GLU A 234 2.32 9.91 -11.84
CA GLU A 234 2.78 11.30 -11.68
C GLU A 234 3.09 11.98 -13.02
N ILE A 235 3.66 11.23 -13.98
CA ILE A 235 3.92 11.72 -15.34
C ILE A 235 2.60 12.03 -16.04
N LEU A 236 1.61 11.15 -15.93
CA LEU A 236 0.26 11.39 -16.46
C LEU A 236 -0.43 12.56 -15.74
N GLY A 237 -0.20 12.69 -14.44
CA GLY A 237 -0.73 13.76 -13.61
C GLY A 237 -0.29 15.14 -14.06
N LYS A 238 0.94 15.29 -14.56
CA LYS A 238 1.38 16.54 -15.18
C LYS A 238 0.47 16.96 -16.34
N TYR A 239 0.18 16.06 -17.27
CA TYR A 239 -0.72 16.35 -18.40
C TYR A 239 -2.17 16.60 -17.94
N TYR A 240 -2.61 15.88 -16.91
CA TYR A 240 -3.92 16.10 -16.33
C TYR A 240 -4.04 17.51 -15.71
N LEU A 241 -3.03 17.96 -14.97
CA LEU A 241 -2.97 19.32 -14.40
C LEU A 241 -3.00 20.38 -15.50
N GLU A 242 -2.22 20.22 -16.57
CA GLU A 242 -2.25 21.14 -17.73
C GLU A 242 -3.65 21.28 -18.35
N ALA A 243 -4.47 20.22 -18.27
CA ALA A 243 -5.81 20.22 -18.84
C ALA A 243 -6.89 20.80 -17.92
N VAL A 244 -6.77 20.67 -16.59
CA VAL A 244 -7.88 20.96 -15.67
C VAL A 244 -7.54 21.92 -14.51
N TRP A 245 -6.26 22.16 -14.24
CA TRP A 245 -5.82 22.91 -13.07
C TRP A 245 -5.60 24.38 -13.41
N SER A 246 -6.58 25.22 -13.09
CA SER A 246 -6.53 26.68 -13.33
C SER A 246 -6.14 27.46 -12.08
N ASP A 247 -5.59 28.67 -12.26
CA ASP A 247 -5.29 29.60 -11.15
C ASP A 247 -6.53 29.92 -10.30
N GLU A 248 -7.70 29.98 -10.93
CA GLU A 248 -8.98 30.22 -10.26
C GLU A 248 -9.37 29.03 -9.38
N THR A 249 -9.26 27.80 -9.90
CA THR A 249 -9.49 26.57 -9.13
C THR A 249 -8.53 26.49 -7.95
N ALA A 250 -7.24 26.73 -8.17
CA ALA A 250 -6.22 26.67 -7.14
C ALA A 250 -6.47 27.70 -6.03
N THR A 251 -6.75 28.95 -6.40
CA THR A 251 -7.02 30.04 -5.46
C THR A 251 -8.31 29.80 -4.67
N GLY A 252 -9.37 29.35 -5.35
CA GLY A 252 -10.66 29.05 -4.72
C GLY A 252 -10.57 27.89 -3.72
N ALA A 253 -9.89 26.80 -4.09
CA ALA A 253 -9.66 25.66 -3.21
C ALA A 253 -8.81 26.03 -1.99
N ASP A 254 -7.71 26.79 -2.18
CA ASP A 254 -6.86 27.27 -1.08
C ASP A 254 -7.65 28.16 -0.10
N ALA A 255 -8.47 29.08 -0.62
CA ALA A 255 -9.32 29.93 0.21
C ALA A 255 -10.31 29.12 1.06
N MET A 256 -10.90 28.06 0.50
CA MET A 256 -11.80 27.17 1.23
C MET A 256 -11.08 26.40 2.34
N VAL A 257 -9.91 25.85 2.06
CA VAL A 257 -9.09 25.13 3.05
C VAL A 257 -8.75 26.05 4.22
N ARG A 258 -8.31 27.28 3.93
CA ARG A 258 -8.01 28.28 4.98
C ARG A 258 -9.23 28.66 5.81
N ALA A 259 -10.40 28.84 5.17
CA ALA A 259 -11.64 29.14 5.87
C ALA A 259 -12.04 28.01 6.84
N LEU A 260 -11.87 26.75 6.43
CA LEU A 260 -12.19 25.59 7.25
C LEU A 260 -11.17 25.37 8.38
N PHE A 261 -9.87 25.62 8.15
CA PHE A 261 -8.89 25.67 9.23
C PHE A 261 -9.25 26.71 10.29
N ALA A 262 -9.62 27.93 9.88
CA ALA A 262 -10.02 28.98 10.81
C ALA A 262 -11.29 28.61 11.61
N SER A 263 -12.27 27.98 10.94
CA SER A 263 -13.48 27.46 11.60
C SER A 263 -13.14 26.38 12.63
N PHE A 264 -12.32 25.40 12.26
CA PHE A 264 -11.90 24.32 13.13
C PHE A 264 -11.11 24.84 14.34
N GLN A 265 -10.21 25.80 14.12
CA GLN A 265 -9.50 26.49 15.20
C GLN A 265 -10.47 27.15 16.19
N SER A 266 -11.49 27.88 15.69
CA SER A 266 -12.51 28.48 16.56
C SER A 266 -13.29 27.42 17.35
N GLY A 267 -13.54 26.26 16.74
CA GLY A 267 -14.14 25.09 17.41
C GLY A 267 -13.27 24.58 18.55
N ILE A 268 -11.97 24.38 18.32
CA ILE A 268 -11.01 24.00 19.37
C ILE A 268 -10.99 25.04 20.50
N GLU A 269 -11.00 26.33 20.17
CA GLU A 269 -10.95 27.41 21.17
C GLU A 269 -12.18 27.48 22.07
N LYS A 270 -13.36 27.15 21.53
CA LYS A 270 -14.65 27.23 22.25
C LYS A 270 -15.10 25.92 22.87
N SER A 271 -14.45 24.80 22.55
CA SER A 271 -14.79 23.48 23.08
C SER A 271 -14.75 23.45 24.61
N ASP A 272 -15.82 23.08 25.28
CA ASP A 272 -15.93 23.09 26.75
C ASP A 272 -15.38 21.81 27.42
N TRP A 273 -15.25 20.72 26.65
CA TRP A 273 -14.78 19.43 27.16
C TRP A 273 -13.26 19.25 27.13
N LEU A 274 -12.52 20.15 26.45
CA LEU A 274 -11.06 20.14 26.42
C LEU A 274 -10.48 20.94 27.60
N ASP A 275 -9.57 20.32 28.35
CA ASP A 275 -8.73 21.08 29.28
C ASP A 275 -7.79 22.04 28.53
N GLU A 276 -7.20 22.99 29.26
CA GLU A 276 -6.36 24.05 28.69
C GLU A 276 -5.12 23.50 27.97
N GLN A 277 -4.49 22.47 28.53
CA GLN A 277 -3.27 21.86 27.98
C GLN A 277 -3.56 21.14 26.66
N THR A 278 -4.60 20.31 26.62
CA THR A 278 -5.02 19.57 25.43
C THR A 278 -5.46 20.54 24.33
N ARG A 279 -6.16 21.62 24.69
CA ARG A 279 -6.54 22.68 23.76
C ARG A 279 -5.31 23.36 23.15
N ALA A 280 -4.30 23.70 23.95
CA ALA A 280 -3.06 24.30 23.46
C ALA A 280 -2.30 23.36 22.50
N ASN A 281 -2.25 22.06 22.82
CA ASN A 281 -1.64 21.05 21.97
C ASN A 281 -2.41 20.88 20.66
N ALA A 282 -3.75 20.82 20.71
CA ALA A 282 -4.58 20.71 19.52
C ALA A 282 -4.42 21.92 18.59
N LYS A 283 -4.34 23.14 19.15
CA LYS A 283 -4.03 24.36 18.37
C LYS A 283 -2.65 24.30 17.74
N THR A 284 -1.64 23.84 18.47
CA THR A 284 -0.27 23.67 17.96
C THR A 284 -0.19 22.65 16.83
N LYS A 285 -0.96 21.57 16.94
CA LYS A 285 -1.09 20.59 15.85
C LYS A 285 -1.74 21.21 14.63
N LEU A 286 -2.90 21.86 14.81
CA LEU A 286 -3.63 22.51 13.72
C LEU A 286 -2.76 23.55 12.99
N SER A 287 -1.97 24.33 13.72
CA SER A 287 -1.10 25.36 13.12
C SER A 287 0.04 24.81 12.27
N LYS A 288 0.32 23.51 12.37
CA LYS A 288 1.38 22.82 11.62
C LYS A 288 0.84 21.93 10.51
N PHE A 289 -0.48 21.98 10.22
CA PHE A 289 -1.01 21.28 9.07
C PHE A 289 -0.37 21.81 7.80
N ILE A 290 -0.02 20.89 6.92
CA ILE A 290 0.36 21.17 5.54
C ILE A 290 -0.85 20.84 4.67
N HIS A 291 -1.15 21.64 3.65
CA HIS A 291 -2.16 21.29 2.66
C HIS A 291 -1.55 21.31 1.26
N LEU A 292 -1.78 20.24 0.50
CA LEU A 292 -1.35 20.10 -0.89
C LEU A 292 -2.57 20.04 -1.80
N LEU A 293 -2.56 20.81 -2.89
CA LEU A 293 -3.69 20.95 -3.83
C LEU A 293 -3.23 20.69 -5.26
N GLY A 294 -4.04 19.97 -6.03
CA GLY A 294 -3.75 19.66 -7.42
C GLY A 294 -2.90 18.41 -7.61
N GLY A 295 -1.58 18.53 -7.59
CA GLY A 295 -0.65 17.42 -7.79
C GLY A 295 0.81 17.82 -7.61
N PRO A 296 1.77 16.88 -7.79
CA PRO A 296 3.19 17.16 -7.62
C PRO A 296 3.72 18.12 -8.69
N GLU A 297 4.51 19.11 -8.27
CA GLU A 297 5.16 20.06 -9.20
C GLU A 297 6.25 19.37 -10.05
N ASN A 298 6.97 18.42 -9.44
CA ASN A 298 8.07 17.69 -10.05
C ASN A 298 7.71 16.19 -10.08
N PRO A 299 7.10 15.70 -11.16
CA PRO A 299 6.71 14.29 -11.23
C PRO A 299 7.93 13.38 -11.28
N LYS A 300 7.84 12.22 -10.63
CA LYS A 300 8.86 11.17 -10.73
C LYS A 300 9.09 10.76 -12.19
N LEU A 301 10.37 10.71 -12.56
CA LEU A 301 10.83 10.28 -13.88
C LEU A 301 11.66 9.00 -13.77
N TYR A 302 11.78 8.28 -14.89
CA TYR A 302 12.50 7.01 -14.99
C TYR A 302 13.60 7.09 -16.08
N PRO A 303 14.59 7.98 -15.94
CA PRO A 303 15.59 8.21 -16.99
C PRO A 303 16.48 6.99 -17.27
N ASP A 304 16.63 6.09 -16.30
CA ASP A 304 17.48 4.90 -16.38
C ASP A 304 16.70 3.63 -16.77
N VAL A 305 15.39 3.74 -17.02
CA VAL A 305 14.54 2.61 -17.41
C VAL A 305 14.27 2.66 -18.90
N ASP A 306 14.84 1.70 -19.64
CA ASP A 306 14.52 1.49 -21.05
C ASP A 306 13.29 0.57 -21.19
N LEU A 307 12.26 1.05 -21.87
CA LEU A 307 10.99 0.34 -22.03
C LEU A 307 10.92 -0.27 -23.43
N ASP A 308 10.75 -1.58 -23.50
CA ASP A 308 10.56 -2.32 -24.75
C ASP A 308 9.05 -2.47 -25.02
N PRO A 309 8.50 -1.90 -26.11
CA PRO A 309 7.07 -2.04 -26.44
C PRO A 309 6.62 -3.50 -26.65
N ALA A 310 7.54 -4.44 -26.89
CA ALA A 310 7.24 -5.86 -27.02
C ALA A 310 7.25 -6.62 -25.67
N SER A 311 7.74 -6.02 -24.58
CA SER A 311 8.01 -6.71 -23.31
C SER A 311 7.27 -6.09 -22.13
N TYR A 312 5.93 -6.12 -22.16
CA TYR A 312 5.07 -5.49 -21.15
C TYR A 312 5.42 -5.83 -19.69
N LEU A 313 5.58 -7.12 -19.39
CA LEU A 313 5.87 -7.56 -18.01
C LEU A 313 7.29 -7.17 -17.58
N ALA A 314 8.27 -7.21 -18.49
CA ALA A 314 9.63 -6.79 -18.21
C ALA A 314 9.71 -5.29 -17.91
N ASN A 315 8.98 -4.46 -18.67
CA ASN A 315 8.87 -3.02 -18.43
C ASN A 315 8.37 -2.71 -17.02
N ARG A 316 7.32 -3.41 -16.61
CA ARG A 316 6.73 -3.30 -15.27
C ARG A 316 7.75 -3.65 -14.17
N TRP A 317 8.50 -4.74 -14.36
CA TRP A 317 9.54 -5.13 -13.43
C TRP A 317 10.70 -4.13 -13.38
N ALA A 318 11.09 -3.54 -14.51
CA ALA A 318 12.15 -2.55 -14.55
C ALA A 318 11.75 -1.28 -13.76
N VAL A 319 10.52 -0.81 -13.92
CA VAL A 319 9.99 0.31 -13.13
C VAL A 319 9.93 -0.04 -11.64
N SER A 320 9.37 -1.19 -11.29
CA SER A 320 9.29 -1.62 -9.88
C SER A 320 10.65 -1.73 -9.19
N GLN A 321 11.68 -2.21 -9.90
CA GLN A 321 13.04 -2.30 -9.36
C GLN A 321 13.64 -0.90 -9.14
N GLN A 322 13.40 0.02 -10.06
CA GLN A 322 13.83 1.42 -9.89
C GLN A 322 13.12 2.07 -8.69
N ASP A 323 11.81 1.83 -8.53
CA ASP A 323 11.05 2.33 -7.38
C ASP A 323 11.66 1.84 -6.07
N VAL A 324 11.86 0.53 -5.91
CA VAL A 324 12.51 -0.05 -4.72
C VAL A 324 13.88 0.57 -4.47
N ALA A 325 14.71 0.69 -5.51
CA ALA A 325 16.04 1.28 -5.37
C ALA A 325 16.01 2.75 -4.91
N ASP A 326 15.08 3.55 -5.43
CA ASP A 326 14.90 4.94 -5.02
C ASP A 326 14.43 5.05 -3.57
N ASN A 327 13.52 4.17 -3.15
CA ASN A 327 13.01 4.15 -1.79
C ASN A 327 14.07 3.74 -0.76
N ILE A 328 14.97 2.82 -1.11
CA ILE A 328 16.13 2.48 -0.28
C ILE A 328 17.07 3.69 -0.14
N LYS A 329 17.24 4.51 -1.19
CA LYS A 329 18.08 5.73 -1.12
C LYS A 329 17.51 6.80 -0.19
N LEU A 330 16.21 6.75 0.14
CA LEU A 330 15.60 7.67 1.11
C LEU A 330 16.01 7.38 2.55
N LEU A 331 16.55 6.19 2.84
CA LEU A 331 17.02 5.87 4.18
C LEU A 331 18.06 6.90 4.66
N GLY A 332 17.87 7.40 5.88
CA GLY A 332 18.76 8.40 6.49
C GLY A 332 18.67 9.81 5.89
N THR A 333 17.79 10.04 4.92
CA THR A 333 17.49 11.37 4.40
C THR A 333 16.38 12.05 5.22
N THR A 334 16.24 13.37 5.08
CA THR A 334 15.12 14.11 5.68
C THR A 334 13.84 13.81 4.91
N VAL A 335 12.74 13.58 5.64
CA VAL A 335 11.41 13.39 5.04
C VAL A 335 11.01 14.63 4.22
N ASP A 336 10.71 14.42 2.95
CA ASP A 336 10.13 15.43 2.07
C ASP A 336 8.61 15.46 2.25
N LYS A 337 8.09 16.57 2.77
CA LYS A 337 6.66 16.78 3.05
C LYS A 337 5.89 17.33 1.85
N THR A 338 6.49 17.28 0.66
CA THR A 338 5.84 17.66 -0.61
C THR A 338 5.55 16.44 -1.49
N VAL A 339 5.91 15.24 -1.03
CA VAL A 339 5.64 13.97 -1.71
C VAL A 339 4.16 13.62 -1.59
N TRP A 340 3.55 13.23 -2.71
CA TRP A 340 2.14 12.91 -2.80
C TRP A 340 1.88 11.41 -2.64
N GLY A 341 0.84 11.05 -1.88
CA GLY A 341 0.31 9.69 -1.78
C GLY A 341 -0.75 9.35 -2.84
N MET A 342 -1.13 10.32 -3.69
CA MET A 342 -2.15 10.18 -4.74
C MET A 342 -1.74 10.94 -6.00
N THR A 343 -2.13 10.44 -7.17
CA THR A 343 -1.93 11.14 -8.45
C THR A 343 -2.95 12.27 -8.62
N ALA A 344 -2.64 13.29 -9.41
CA ALA A 344 -3.52 14.45 -9.63
C ALA A 344 -4.91 14.07 -10.21
N GLN A 345 -4.97 12.99 -10.97
CA GLN A 345 -6.16 12.43 -11.62
C GLN A 345 -6.98 11.51 -10.71
N THR A 346 -6.54 11.29 -9.46
CA THR A 346 -7.29 10.50 -8.49
C THR A 346 -8.46 11.29 -7.92
N ILE A 347 -9.69 10.77 -8.03
CA ILE A 347 -10.86 11.38 -7.40
C ILE A 347 -10.95 10.88 -5.95
N ASN A 348 -10.19 11.50 -5.06
CA ASN A 348 -10.22 11.23 -3.63
C ASN A 348 -9.57 12.38 -2.84
N ALA A 349 -9.46 12.25 -1.53
CA ALA A 349 -8.62 13.09 -0.66
C ALA A 349 -8.01 12.21 0.45
N TYR A 350 -7.01 12.72 1.16
CA TYR A 350 -6.49 12.04 2.34
C TYR A 350 -5.86 12.99 3.37
N TYR A 351 -5.73 12.49 4.59
CA TYR A 351 -4.86 13.00 5.65
C TYR A 351 -3.76 11.99 5.96
N ASP A 352 -2.53 12.49 6.10
CA ASP A 352 -1.44 11.69 6.63
C ASP A 352 -0.96 12.16 8.01
N PRO A 353 -1.07 11.33 9.07
CA PRO A 353 -0.60 11.70 10.41
C PRO A 353 0.89 11.95 10.56
N SER A 354 1.76 11.35 9.75
CA SER A 354 3.21 11.43 10.02
C SER A 354 3.92 12.68 9.54
N VAL A 355 3.32 13.35 8.56
CA VAL A 355 3.78 14.65 8.10
C VAL A 355 2.77 15.73 8.46
N ASN A 356 1.62 15.34 9.01
CA ASN A 356 0.49 16.18 9.41
C ASN A 356 -0.01 16.99 8.20
N GLU A 357 -0.31 16.28 7.11
CA GLU A 357 -0.76 16.88 5.85
C GLU A 357 -2.17 16.46 5.46
N ILE A 358 -2.85 17.32 4.71
CA ILE A 358 -4.08 17.01 3.97
C ILE A 358 -3.86 17.26 2.49
N VAL A 359 -4.38 16.37 1.64
CA VAL A 359 -4.09 16.40 0.20
C VAL A 359 -5.35 16.26 -0.62
N PHE A 360 -5.50 17.14 -1.60
CA PHE A 360 -6.63 17.18 -2.52
C PHE A 360 -6.13 17.20 -3.97
N PRO A 361 -6.07 16.03 -4.64
CA PRO A 361 -5.79 15.94 -6.06
C PRO A 361 -6.70 16.83 -6.93
N ALA A 362 -6.20 17.26 -8.08
CA ALA A 362 -6.95 18.12 -9.00
C ALA A 362 -8.31 17.50 -9.40
N ALA A 363 -8.38 16.17 -9.52
CA ALA A 363 -9.59 15.48 -9.93
C ALA A 363 -10.71 15.44 -8.89
N ILE A 364 -10.46 15.70 -7.60
CA ILE A 364 -11.57 15.94 -6.65
C ILE A 364 -12.04 17.40 -6.67
N LEU A 365 -11.21 18.32 -7.15
CA LEU A 365 -11.48 19.77 -7.21
C LEU A 365 -12.19 20.17 -8.52
N GLN A 366 -13.22 19.40 -8.87
CA GLN A 366 -14.10 19.63 -10.01
C GLN A 366 -15.55 19.30 -9.65
N SER A 367 -16.49 19.59 -10.55
CA SER A 367 -17.89 19.28 -10.32
C SER A 367 -18.11 17.76 -10.19
N PRO A 368 -18.96 17.30 -9.25
CA PRO A 368 -19.90 18.10 -8.45
C PRO A 368 -19.33 18.64 -7.11
N PHE A 369 -18.07 18.38 -6.79
CA PHE A 369 -17.50 18.74 -5.49
C PHE A 369 -17.13 20.22 -5.40
N PHE A 370 -16.50 20.75 -6.45
CA PHE A 370 -16.03 22.13 -6.50
C PHE A 370 -16.28 22.75 -7.88
N ASN A 371 -16.70 24.01 -7.88
CA ASN A 371 -16.69 24.86 -9.07
C ASN A 371 -16.60 26.32 -8.62
N ALA A 372 -15.77 27.13 -9.28
CA ALA A 372 -15.64 28.55 -8.98
C ALA A 372 -16.96 29.32 -9.20
N ASP A 373 -17.80 28.85 -10.13
CA ASP A 373 -19.11 29.44 -10.44
C ASP A 373 -20.22 29.02 -9.46
N PHE A 374 -19.99 28.03 -8.59
CA PHE A 374 -20.98 27.61 -7.61
C PHE A 374 -21.15 28.65 -6.50
N ASP A 375 -22.37 28.75 -5.96
CA ASP A 375 -22.55 29.54 -4.75
C ASP A 375 -21.80 28.89 -3.57
N ALA A 376 -21.44 29.72 -2.58
CA ALA A 376 -20.63 29.26 -1.46
C ALA A 376 -21.27 28.07 -0.73
N ALA A 377 -22.59 28.00 -0.59
CA ALA A 377 -23.25 26.91 0.12
C ALA A 377 -23.08 25.57 -0.60
N GLN A 378 -23.09 25.56 -1.93
CA GLN A 378 -22.80 24.35 -2.71
C GLN A 378 -21.37 23.86 -2.49
N ASN A 379 -20.38 24.76 -2.64
CA ASN A 379 -18.98 24.41 -2.44
C ASN A 379 -18.72 23.95 -0.99
N PHE A 380 -19.20 24.69 0.02
CA PHE A 380 -19.03 24.30 1.43
C PHE A 380 -19.76 23.00 1.78
N GLY A 381 -20.92 22.73 1.18
CA GLY A 381 -21.68 21.49 1.37
C GLY A 381 -21.07 20.27 0.70
N ALA A 382 -20.30 20.48 -0.39
CA ALA A 382 -19.64 19.41 -1.13
C ALA A 382 -18.15 19.31 -0.77
N ILE A 383 -17.24 19.98 -1.49
CA ILE A 383 -15.80 19.90 -1.19
C ILE A 383 -15.47 20.39 0.23
N GLY A 384 -16.22 21.35 0.77
CA GLY A 384 -16.00 21.84 2.13
C GLY A 384 -16.22 20.76 3.19
N ALA A 385 -17.17 19.85 2.99
CA ALA A 385 -17.37 18.71 3.86
C ALA A 385 -16.20 17.72 3.79
N VAL A 386 -15.64 17.50 2.59
CA VAL A 386 -14.44 16.66 2.38
C VAL A 386 -13.22 17.29 3.06
N ILE A 387 -13.00 18.59 2.89
CA ILE A 387 -11.90 19.29 3.56
C ILE A 387 -12.03 19.19 5.09
N GLY A 388 -13.25 19.40 5.62
CA GLY A 388 -13.52 19.23 7.05
C GLY A 388 -13.28 17.80 7.54
N HIS A 389 -13.58 16.79 6.71
CA HIS A 389 -13.29 15.38 6.98
C HIS A 389 -11.79 15.13 7.14
N GLU A 390 -10.95 15.58 6.19
CA GLU A 390 -9.50 15.39 6.25
C GLU A 390 -8.86 16.14 7.42
N ILE A 391 -9.32 17.35 7.74
CA ILE A 391 -8.86 18.07 8.95
C ILE A 391 -9.19 17.25 10.21
N THR A 392 -10.39 16.66 10.27
CA THR A 392 -10.85 15.87 11.43
C THR A 392 -10.05 14.58 11.61
N HIS A 393 -9.53 13.97 10.54
CA HIS A 393 -8.64 12.81 10.65
C HIS A 393 -7.40 13.08 11.50
N GLY A 394 -6.89 14.31 11.55
CA GLY A 394 -5.80 14.66 12.47
C GLY A 394 -6.17 14.65 13.95
N PHE A 395 -7.46 14.54 14.29
CA PHE A 395 -7.97 14.58 15.66
C PHE A 395 -8.89 13.40 15.99
N ASP A 396 -9.03 12.42 15.09
CA ASP A 396 -9.83 11.22 15.32
C ASP A 396 -9.15 10.24 16.30
N ASN A 397 -9.71 9.04 16.46
CA ASN A 397 -9.21 8.03 17.39
C ASN A 397 -7.78 7.54 17.09
N SER A 398 -7.28 7.73 15.87
CA SER A 398 -5.91 7.41 15.45
C SER A 398 -5.04 8.67 15.37
N GLY A 399 -5.49 9.68 14.63
CA GLY A 399 -4.70 10.89 14.35
C GLY A 399 -4.36 11.69 15.59
N ARG A 400 -5.23 11.68 16.63
CA ARG A 400 -4.95 12.37 17.90
C ARG A 400 -3.68 11.90 18.62
N ASN A 401 -3.19 10.70 18.30
CA ASN A 401 -1.98 10.14 18.91
C ASN A 401 -0.69 10.74 18.31
N TYR A 402 -0.80 11.53 17.23
CA TYR A 402 0.34 12.18 16.59
C TYR A 402 0.40 13.68 16.94
N ASP A 403 1.60 14.20 17.21
CA ASP A 403 1.86 15.63 17.40
C ASP A 403 1.78 16.39 16.05
N GLY A 404 1.93 17.72 16.09
CA GLY A 404 1.92 18.54 14.87
C GLY A 404 3.14 18.39 13.95
N ASN A 405 4.17 17.66 14.38
CA ASN A 405 5.29 17.28 13.51
C ASN A 405 5.08 15.91 12.87
N GLY A 406 4.04 15.18 13.31
CA GLY A 406 3.72 13.81 12.93
C GLY A 406 4.53 12.75 13.68
N ASN A 407 5.07 13.11 14.86
CA ASN A 407 5.62 12.12 15.79
C ASN A 407 4.50 11.52 16.63
N LEU A 408 4.64 10.24 16.90
CA LEU A 408 3.71 9.47 17.72
C LEU A 408 3.98 9.73 19.21
N ASN A 409 2.95 10.15 19.96
CA ASN A 409 3.04 10.60 21.37
C ASN A 409 2.81 9.48 22.39
#